data_AF-A0A0D6L490-F1
#
_entry.id   AF-A0A0D6L490-F1
#
_cell.length_a   1.000
_cell.length_b   1.000
_cell.length_c   1.000
_cell.angle_alpha   90.00
_cell.angle_beta   90.00
_cell.angle_gamma   90.00
#
_symmetry.space_group_name_H-M   'P 1'
#
loop_
_entity.id
_entity.type
_entity.pdbx_description
1 polymer ?
#
loop_
_entity_poly.entity_id
_entity_poly.type
_entity_poly.pdbx_seq_one_letter_code
_entity_poly.pdbx_strand_id
1 'polypeptide(L)'
;MSLRRLADHVATEALHGRRVDGSRDPNLVDLSKKVQQMPVVMVPIHFDRPPNEVNSYKRSFVLRPFITADFMTGLAALPGRDIPEKSVLEMVRRITTHVKGTSRVMIDLTSKPPGTTEWE
;
A
#
# COMPACT_ATOMS: atom_id res chain seq x y z
N MET A 1 -0.98 -1.55 -18.24
CA MET A 1 -1.54 -1.28 -16.90
C MET A 1 -0.98 0.05 -16.41
N SER A 2 -1.79 0.94 -15.81
CA SER A 2 -1.25 2.20 -15.25
C SER A 2 -0.43 1.92 -13.98
N LEU A 3 0.50 2.83 -13.61
CA LEU A 3 1.35 2.67 -12.42
C LEU A 3 0.53 2.47 -11.15
N ARG A 4 -0.55 3.25 -10.97
CA ARG A 4 -1.49 3.10 -9.85
C ARG A 4 -2.12 1.71 -9.82
N ARG A 5 -2.66 1.23 -10.94
CA ARG A 5 -3.29 -0.10 -11.02
C ARG A 5 -2.31 -1.22 -10.73
N LEU A 6 -1.04 -1.08 -11.15
CA LEU A 6 -0.02 -2.07 -10.85
C LEU A 6 0.36 -2.07 -9.36
N ALA A 7 0.53 -0.89 -8.75
CA ALA A 7 0.82 -0.76 -7.33
C ALA A 7 -0.29 -1.36 -6.46
N ASP A 8 -1.54 -1.08 -6.82
CA ASP A 8 -2.74 -1.63 -6.19
C ASP A 8 -2.80 -3.16 -6.31
N HIS A 9 -2.57 -3.68 -7.53
CA HIS A 9 -2.52 -5.13 -7.78
C HIS A 9 -1.48 -5.82 -6.91
N VAL A 10 -0.22 -5.35 -6.91
CA VAL A 10 0.85 -6.05 -6.17
C VAL A 10 0.64 -6.00 -4.65
N ALA A 11 0.06 -4.91 -4.14
CA ALA A 11 -0.27 -4.78 -2.72
C ALA A 11 -1.45 -5.69 -2.34
N THR A 12 -2.49 -5.75 -3.17
CA THR A 12 -3.66 -6.62 -2.98
C THR A 12 -3.28 -8.09 -3.01
N GLU A 13 -2.41 -8.50 -3.94
CA GLU A 13 -1.92 -9.88 -3.96
C GLU A 13 -1.15 -10.20 -2.69
N ALA A 14 -0.29 -9.30 -2.21
CA ALA A 14 0.41 -9.51 -0.93
C ALA A 14 -0.55 -9.57 0.27
N LEU A 15 -1.61 -8.75 0.28
CA LEU A 15 -2.65 -8.78 1.32
C LEU A 15 -3.33 -10.14 1.40
N HIS A 16 -3.63 -10.72 0.24
CA HIS A 16 -4.25 -12.05 0.15
C HIS A 16 -3.25 -13.21 0.30
N GLY A 17 -1.99 -12.90 0.65
CA GLY A 17 -0.94 -13.89 0.79
C GLY A 17 -0.56 -14.57 -0.53
N ARG A 18 -0.73 -13.90 -1.64
CA ARG A 18 -0.38 -14.42 -2.97
C ARG A 18 0.89 -13.75 -3.49
N ARG A 19 1.52 -14.36 -4.49
CA ARG A 19 2.61 -13.79 -5.28
C ARG A 19 2.01 -12.86 -6.34
N VAL A 20 2.87 -12.14 -7.06
CA VAL A 20 2.42 -11.18 -8.10
C VAL A 20 1.65 -11.85 -9.23
N ASP A 21 1.93 -13.13 -9.50
CA ASP A 21 1.24 -13.96 -10.49
C ASP A 21 -0.07 -14.59 -10.00
N GLY A 22 -0.47 -14.34 -8.74
CA GLY A 22 -1.69 -14.90 -8.14
C GLY A 22 -1.52 -16.27 -7.49
N SER A 23 -0.34 -16.89 -7.54
CA SER A 23 -0.09 -18.15 -6.82
C SER A 23 0.07 -17.93 -5.32
N ARG A 24 -0.12 -18.95 -4.48
CA ARG A 24 0.03 -18.83 -3.02
C ARG A 24 1.49 -18.54 -2.65
N ASP A 25 1.70 -17.54 -1.80
CA ASP A 25 2.99 -17.27 -1.17
C ASP A 25 3.04 -17.92 0.23
N PRO A 26 3.85 -18.96 0.45
CA PRO A 26 3.91 -19.67 1.73
C PRO A 26 4.43 -18.79 2.88
N ASN A 27 5.12 -17.68 2.57
CA ASN A 27 5.69 -16.79 3.57
C ASN A 27 4.69 -15.74 4.06
N LEU A 28 3.60 -15.55 3.35
CA LEU A 28 2.56 -14.58 3.68
C LEU A 28 1.32 -15.28 4.24
N VAL A 29 0.52 -14.56 4.99
CA VAL A 29 -0.80 -15.00 5.45
C VAL A 29 -1.87 -14.25 4.66
N ASP A 30 -3.02 -14.88 4.46
CA ASP A 30 -4.18 -14.19 3.87
C ASP A 30 -4.83 -13.30 4.93
N LEU A 31 -4.86 -11.99 4.68
CA LEU A 31 -5.39 -10.97 5.57
C LEU A 31 -6.77 -10.46 5.15
N SER A 32 -7.37 -10.98 4.09
CA SER A 32 -8.67 -10.55 3.54
C SER A 32 -9.80 -10.52 4.59
N LYS A 33 -9.74 -11.43 5.58
CA LYS A 33 -10.73 -11.49 6.66
C LYS A 33 -10.54 -10.41 7.73
N LYS A 34 -9.32 -9.89 7.89
CA LYS A 34 -8.97 -8.94 8.95
C LYS A 34 -8.95 -7.50 8.43
N VAL A 35 -8.46 -7.30 7.21
CA VAL A 35 -8.34 -6.00 6.55
C VAL A 35 -9.29 -6.00 5.37
N GLN A 36 -10.36 -5.21 5.45
CA GLN A 36 -11.42 -5.20 4.44
C GLN A 36 -10.94 -4.54 3.14
N GLN A 37 -10.08 -3.52 3.24
CA GLN A 37 -9.54 -2.82 2.09
C GLN A 37 -8.09 -2.39 2.33
N MET A 38 -7.30 -2.35 1.24
CA MET A 38 -5.96 -1.79 1.19
C MET A 38 -5.83 -0.89 -0.04
N PRO A 39 -6.49 0.29 -0.09
CA PRO A 39 -6.29 1.21 -1.20
C PRO A 39 -4.82 1.61 -1.31
N VAL A 40 -4.34 1.69 -2.55
CA VAL A 40 -3.01 2.24 -2.85
C VAL A 40 -3.14 3.58 -3.56
N VAL A 41 -2.77 4.65 -2.85
CA VAL A 41 -2.86 6.02 -3.36
C VAL A 41 -1.54 6.42 -3.97
N MET A 42 -1.54 6.93 -5.20
CA MET A 42 -0.35 7.47 -5.84
C MET A 42 -0.28 8.98 -5.63
N VAL A 43 0.79 9.48 -5.04
CA VAL A 43 0.99 10.91 -4.78
C VAL A 43 2.14 11.48 -5.62
N PRO A 44 2.04 12.75 -6.09
CA PRO A 44 3.03 13.39 -6.95
C PRO A 44 4.29 13.88 -6.19
N ILE A 45 4.79 13.09 -5.24
CA ILE A 45 5.94 13.43 -4.40
C ILE A 45 7.16 12.60 -4.83
N HIS A 46 8.25 13.30 -5.17
CA HIS A 46 9.57 12.73 -5.49
C HIS A 46 10.56 13.15 -4.40
N PHE A 47 10.83 12.24 -3.47
CA PHE A 47 11.79 12.41 -2.38
C PHE A 47 13.23 12.21 -2.85
N ASP A 48 14.16 12.80 -2.09
CA ASP A 48 15.62 12.63 -2.23
C ASP A 48 16.15 12.96 -3.64
N ARG A 49 15.62 14.03 -4.24
CA ARG A 49 16.08 14.53 -5.53
C ARG A 49 17.46 15.17 -5.39
N PRO A 50 18.42 14.81 -6.27
CA PRO A 50 19.67 15.54 -6.38
C PRO A 50 19.44 17.03 -6.70
N PRO A 51 20.28 17.96 -6.20
CA PRO A 51 20.10 19.39 -6.46
C PRO A 51 20.09 19.78 -7.95
N ASN A 52 20.72 18.98 -8.81
CA ASN A 52 20.75 19.18 -10.26
C ASN A 52 19.52 18.59 -10.99
N GLU A 53 18.63 17.88 -10.31
CA GLU A 53 17.39 17.33 -10.88
C GLU A 53 16.19 18.26 -10.59
N VAL A 54 15.99 19.23 -11.49
CA VAL A 54 14.95 20.26 -11.35
C VAL A 54 13.53 19.69 -11.48
N ASN A 55 13.36 18.66 -12.32
CA ASN A 55 12.06 18.07 -12.64
C ASN A 55 11.70 16.88 -11.73
N SER A 56 10.40 16.63 -11.57
CA SER A 56 9.88 15.52 -10.75
C SER A 56 9.38 14.35 -11.60
N TYR A 57 10.25 13.35 -11.80
CA TYR A 57 9.94 12.19 -12.66
C TYR A 57 9.38 10.97 -11.92
N LYS A 58 9.55 10.88 -10.59
CA LYS A 58 9.07 9.75 -9.79
C LYS A 58 7.77 10.09 -9.04
N ARG A 59 7.11 9.05 -8.55
CA ARG A 59 5.89 9.13 -7.74
C ARG A 59 6.05 8.30 -6.49
N SER A 60 5.31 8.65 -5.44
CA SER A 60 5.28 7.87 -4.21
C SER A 60 3.92 7.24 -4.02
N PHE A 61 3.86 6.17 -3.24
CA PHE A 61 2.63 5.41 -3.02
C PHE A 61 2.32 5.32 -1.54
N VAL A 62 1.05 5.45 -1.17
CA VAL A 62 0.56 5.29 0.21
C VAL A 62 -0.25 4.01 0.28
N LEU A 63 0.16 3.09 1.13
CA LEU A 63 -0.62 1.92 1.53
C LEU A 63 -1.64 2.38 2.58
N ARG A 64 -2.92 2.07 2.35
CA ARG A 64 -3.99 2.45 3.27
C ARG A 64 -4.70 1.24 3.85
N PRO A 65 -4.12 0.56 4.84
CA PRO A 65 -4.76 -0.60 5.44
C PRO A 65 -5.94 -0.17 6.31
N PHE A 66 -7.15 -0.63 5.99
CA PHE A 66 -8.35 -0.18 6.66
C PHE A 66 -9.17 -1.34 7.21
N ILE A 67 -9.46 -1.29 8.51
CA ILE A 67 -10.32 -2.24 9.22
C ILE A 67 -11.65 -1.55 9.51
N THR A 68 -12.74 -2.13 9.03
CA THR A 68 -14.08 -1.59 9.25
C THR A 68 -15.14 -2.68 9.17
N ALA A 69 -16.23 -2.51 9.94
CA ALA A 69 -17.40 -3.38 9.91
C ALA A 69 -18.54 -2.80 9.05
N ASP A 70 -18.62 -1.47 8.92
CA ASP A 70 -19.78 -0.75 8.38
C ASP A 70 -19.40 0.39 7.41
N PHE A 71 -18.11 0.61 7.18
CA PHE A 71 -17.54 1.72 6.42
C PHE A 71 -17.90 3.12 6.93
N MET A 72 -18.61 3.25 8.06
CA MET A 72 -18.93 4.52 8.70
C MET A 72 -17.84 4.94 9.67
N THR A 73 -17.26 3.96 10.37
CA THR A 73 -16.06 4.10 11.19
C THR A 73 -15.00 3.10 10.74
N GLY A 74 -13.73 3.38 11.02
CA GLY A 74 -12.69 2.42 10.70
C GLY A 74 -11.35 2.76 11.33
N LEU A 75 -10.58 1.73 11.57
CA LEU A 75 -9.25 1.83 12.16
C LEU A 75 -8.21 1.62 11.06
N ALA A 76 -7.17 2.46 11.06
CA ALA A 76 -5.97 2.12 10.33
C ALA A 76 -5.37 0.84 10.92
N ALA A 77 -5.11 -0.16 10.07
CA ALA A 77 -4.53 -1.41 10.55
C ALA A 77 -3.03 -1.19 10.81
N LEU A 78 -2.62 -1.31 12.06
CA LEU A 78 -1.25 -1.06 12.47
C LEU A 78 -0.33 -2.24 12.12
N PRO A 79 0.85 -1.99 11.52
CA PRO A 79 1.89 -3.01 11.40
C PRO A 79 2.28 -3.58 12.79
N GLY A 80 2.51 -4.88 12.87
CA GLY A 80 2.88 -5.59 14.10
C GLY A 80 1.70 -5.95 15.02
N ARG A 81 0.58 -5.21 14.96
CA ARG A 81 -0.66 -5.52 15.72
C ARG A 81 -1.74 -6.13 14.85
N ASP A 82 -2.09 -5.42 13.78
CA ASP A 82 -3.20 -5.77 12.92
C ASP A 82 -2.72 -6.51 11.67
N ILE A 83 -1.63 -6.03 11.08
CA ILE A 83 -0.98 -6.60 9.91
C ILE A 83 0.43 -7.07 10.30
N PRO A 84 0.85 -8.31 9.98
CA PRO A 84 2.24 -8.72 10.16
C PRO A 84 3.19 -7.79 9.42
N GLU A 85 4.24 -7.31 10.09
CA GLU A 85 5.22 -6.38 9.50
C GLU A 85 5.82 -6.91 8.20
N LYS A 86 6.10 -8.23 8.15
CA LYS A 86 6.58 -8.90 6.94
C LYS A 86 5.68 -8.70 5.72
N SER A 87 4.35 -8.65 5.92
CA SER A 87 3.40 -8.45 4.82
C SER A 87 3.49 -7.02 4.29
N VAL A 88 3.62 -6.03 5.18
CA VAL A 88 3.80 -4.62 4.80
C VAL A 88 5.13 -4.43 4.08
N LEU A 89 6.22 -4.99 4.62
CA LEU A 89 7.54 -4.91 3.99
C LEU A 89 7.57 -5.58 2.62
N GLU A 90 6.84 -6.69 2.45
CA GLU A 90 6.72 -7.36 1.16
C GLU A 90 5.90 -6.52 0.16
N MET A 91 4.83 -5.84 0.58
CA MET A 91 4.12 -4.85 -0.26
C MET A 91 5.07 -3.74 -0.72
N VAL A 92 5.85 -3.16 0.21
CA VAL A 92 6.85 -2.13 -0.10
C VAL A 92 7.86 -2.65 -1.12
N ARG A 93 8.43 -3.83 -0.88
CA ARG A 93 9.41 -4.46 -1.78
C ARG A 93 8.84 -4.70 -3.17
N ARG A 94 7.60 -5.20 -3.27
CA ARG A 94 6.95 -5.47 -4.56
C ARG A 94 6.64 -4.18 -5.32
N ILE A 95 6.14 -3.15 -4.66
CA ILE A 95 5.89 -1.86 -5.31
C ILE A 95 7.21 -1.27 -5.83
N THR A 96 8.25 -1.20 -4.99
CA THR A 96 9.54 -0.61 -5.40
C THR A 96 10.24 -1.42 -6.51
N THR A 97 10.02 -2.73 -6.56
CA THR A 97 10.61 -3.62 -7.58
C THR A 97 9.85 -3.60 -8.90
N HIS A 98 8.51 -3.67 -8.85
CA HIS A 98 7.69 -3.87 -10.05
C HIS A 98 7.12 -2.56 -10.62
N VAL A 99 6.94 -1.52 -9.80
CA VAL A 99 6.38 -0.23 -10.23
C VAL A 99 7.53 0.74 -10.51
N LYS A 100 7.91 0.82 -11.79
CA LYS A 100 8.96 1.74 -12.27
C LYS A 100 8.63 3.18 -11.90
N GLY A 101 9.65 3.93 -11.47
CA GLY A 101 9.48 5.32 -11.05
C GLY A 101 8.92 5.50 -9.65
N THR A 102 8.93 4.47 -8.81
CA THR A 102 8.64 4.60 -7.37
C THR A 102 9.76 5.39 -6.67
N SER A 103 9.39 6.43 -5.93
CA SER A 103 10.28 7.20 -5.05
C SER A 103 10.24 6.64 -3.63
N ARG A 104 9.07 6.66 -2.98
CA ARG A 104 8.85 6.10 -1.64
C ARG A 104 7.51 5.36 -1.56
N VAL A 105 7.42 4.47 -0.59
CA VAL A 105 6.16 3.85 -0.16
C VAL A 105 5.92 4.28 1.29
N MET A 106 4.72 4.74 1.59
CA MET A 106 4.27 5.24 2.89
C MET A 106 3.07 4.40 3.37
N ILE A 107 2.70 4.57 4.63
CA ILE A 107 1.53 3.94 5.22
C ILE A 107 0.65 5.02 5.87
N ASP A 108 -0.65 4.99 5.61
CA ASP A 108 -1.61 5.86 6.28
C ASP A 108 -2.04 5.22 7.61
N LEU A 109 -1.90 5.98 8.69
CA LEU A 109 -2.24 5.57 10.06
C LEU A 109 -3.47 6.32 10.61
N THR A 110 -4.18 7.05 9.76
CA THR A 110 -5.33 7.88 10.14
C THR A 110 -6.62 7.04 10.15
N SER A 111 -7.26 6.93 11.32
CA SER A 111 -8.57 6.30 11.45
C SER A 111 -9.71 7.19 10.92
N LYS A 112 -10.87 6.57 10.69
CA LYS A 112 -12.14 7.26 10.38
C LYS A 112 -13.06 7.24 11.60
N PRO A 113 -13.46 8.41 12.11
CA PRO A 113 -12.93 9.77 11.85
C PRO A 113 -11.53 10.00 12.47
N PRO A 114 -10.76 11.05 12.04
CA PRO A 114 -11.16 12.14 11.15
C PRO A 114 -10.97 11.88 9.65
N GLY A 115 -10.29 10.79 9.27
CA GLY A 115 -10.09 10.44 7.87
C GLY A 115 -11.33 9.82 7.22
N THR A 116 -11.30 9.65 5.90
CA THR A 116 -12.28 8.86 5.11
C THR A 116 -11.67 7.51 4.70
N THR A 117 -12.31 6.71 3.83
CA THR A 117 -11.74 5.42 3.34
C THR A 117 -10.89 5.57 2.09
N GLU A 118 -11.14 6.60 1.27
CA GLU A 118 -10.30 7.03 0.14
C GLU A 118 -9.57 8.35 0.45
N TRP A 119 -8.52 8.69 -0.31
CA TRP A 119 -7.83 9.99 -0.19
C TRP A 119 -8.43 11.09 -1.09
N GLU A 120 -9.46 10.75 -1.87
CA GLU A 120 -10.18 11.65 -2.78
C GLU A 120 -11.70 11.43 -2.64
#